data_AF-A0A2Z2KLW6-F1
#
_entry.id   AF-A0A2Z2KLW6-F1
#
_cell.length_a   1.000
_cell.length_b   1.000
_cell.length_c   1.000
_cell.angle_alpha   90.00
_cell.angle_beta   90.00
_cell.angle_gamma   90.00
#
_symmetry.space_group_name_H-M   'P 1'
#
loop_
_entity.id
_entity.type
_entity.pdbx_description
1 polymer ?
#
loop_
_entity_poly.entity_id
_entity_poly.type
_entity_poly.pdbx_seq_one_letter_code
_entity_poly.pdbx_strand_id
1 'polypeptide(L)'
;MIEQATLIAGWLFLCPERVIHLNLYQVVNGYMGNGPHFVTVIAKDEAAAEAAASEAFKKHAFYRGSYQYPEDYWTDLEVNFLSDASVPFVSEVDEGE
;
A
#
# COMPACT_ATOMS: atom_id res chain seq x y z
N MET A 1 45.69 44.07 -0.26
CA MET A 1 45.03 44.13 1.07
C MET A 1 43.60 43.69 0.83
N ILE A 2 43.27 42.45 1.18
CA ILE A 2 42.72 42.06 2.51
C ILE A 2 41.26 42.56 2.57
N GLU A 3 40.25 41.73 2.21
CA GLU A 3 39.74 40.55 2.93
C GLU A 3 38.73 40.96 4.02
N GLN A 4 37.56 40.31 4.03
CA GLN A 4 36.84 39.72 5.17
C GLN A 4 35.40 39.38 4.76
N ALA A 5 34.88 38.25 5.24
CA ALA A 5 33.56 37.68 4.88
C ALA A 5 32.69 37.46 6.12
N THR A 6 31.35 37.30 5.94
CA THR A 6 30.35 36.60 6.81
C THR A 6 28.94 37.08 6.39
N LEU A 7 27.95 36.29 5.91
CA LEU A 7 27.20 35.12 6.45
C LEU A 7 26.18 35.49 7.57
N ILE A 8 24.94 34.99 7.67
CA ILE A 8 24.16 33.94 6.95
C ILE A 8 22.66 34.41 6.78
N ALA A 9 21.74 33.46 6.48
CA ALA A 9 20.28 33.44 6.75
C ALA A 9 19.30 34.14 5.78
N GLY A 10 18.47 33.31 5.11
CA GLY A 10 17.32 33.77 4.31
C GLY A 10 16.83 32.78 3.24
N TRP A 11 17.69 31.86 2.79
CA TRP A 11 17.41 30.92 1.69
C TRP A 11 17.23 29.47 2.16
N LEU A 12 16.53 29.27 3.27
CA LEU A 12 15.91 27.99 3.57
C LEU A 12 14.46 28.05 3.06
N PHE A 13 14.28 27.91 1.75
CA PHE A 13 12.98 27.56 1.21
C PHE A 13 12.60 26.22 1.85
N LEU A 14 11.57 26.23 2.70
CA LEU A 14 10.90 24.99 3.05
C LEU A 14 10.39 24.39 1.74
N CYS A 15 11.04 23.33 1.26
CA CYS A 15 10.25 22.26 0.68
C CYS A 15 9.34 21.80 1.83
N PRO A 16 8.01 21.95 1.75
CA PRO A 16 7.17 21.15 2.61
C PRO A 16 7.46 19.71 2.20
N GLU A 17 8.13 18.96 3.08
CA GLU A 17 8.02 17.51 3.03
C GLU A 17 6.53 17.21 3.01
N ARG A 18 6.03 16.78 1.86
CA ARG A 18 4.67 16.29 1.76
C ARG A 18 4.64 15.07 2.65
N VAL A 19 4.11 15.24 3.85
CA VAL A 19 3.74 14.14 4.73
C VAL A 19 2.69 13.35 3.94
N ILE A 20 3.14 12.29 3.29
CA ILE A 20 2.27 11.37 2.58
C ILE A 20 1.59 10.58 3.69
N HIS A 21 0.35 10.96 4.01
CA HIS A 21 -0.51 10.12 4.82
C HIS A 21 -0.69 8.80 4.08
N LEU A 22 -0.30 7.72 4.75
CA LEU A 22 -0.43 6.36 4.29
C LEU A 22 -1.46 5.69 5.18
N ASN A 23 -2.26 4.82 4.58
CA ASN A 23 -3.37 4.11 5.19
C ASN A 23 -3.14 2.62 4.98
N LEU A 24 -3.54 1.84 5.98
CA LEU A 24 -3.52 0.39 5.97
C LEU A 24 -4.88 -0.11 5.47
N TYR A 25 -4.85 -0.87 4.39
CA TYR A 25 -6.02 -1.52 3.80
C TYR A 25 -5.85 -3.03 3.80
N GLN A 26 -6.95 -3.76 3.92
CA GLN A 26 -7.05 -5.18 3.58
C GLN A 26 -7.85 -5.29 2.29
N VAL A 27 -7.24 -5.83 1.24
CA VAL A 27 -7.92 -6.06 -0.04
C VAL A 27 -8.21 -7.55 -0.17
N VAL A 28 -9.49 -7.89 -0.35
CA VAL A 28 -9.99 -9.27 -0.41
C VAL A 28 -10.49 -9.54 -1.83
N ASN A 29 -10.26 -10.75 -2.36
CA ASN A 29 -10.92 -11.16 -3.60
C ASN A 29 -12.19 -11.97 -3.33
N GLY A 30 -13.24 -11.74 -4.12
CA GLY A 30 -14.53 -12.43 -3.97
C GLY A 30 -14.52 -13.92 -4.38
N TYR A 31 -13.37 -14.47 -4.77
CA TYR A 31 -13.26 -15.78 -5.40
C TYR A 31 -13.37 -16.93 -4.38
N MET A 32 -14.60 -17.38 -4.12
CA MET A 32 -14.92 -18.47 -3.18
C MET A 32 -14.56 -19.88 -3.68
N GLY A 33 -13.33 -20.08 -4.18
CA GLY A 33 -12.81 -21.39 -4.57
C GLY A 33 -12.34 -22.22 -3.38
N ASN A 34 -11.25 -21.80 -2.75
CA ASN A 34 -10.66 -22.42 -1.54
C ASN A 34 -10.82 -21.53 -0.29
N GLY A 35 -11.78 -20.60 -0.32
CA GLY A 35 -11.88 -19.49 0.63
C GLY A 35 -11.31 -18.18 0.05
N PRO A 36 -11.65 -17.02 0.65
CA PRO A 36 -11.20 -15.71 0.17
C PRO A 36 -9.70 -15.51 0.40
N HIS A 37 -9.00 -15.00 -0.60
CA HIS A 37 -7.61 -14.56 -0.44
C HIS A 37 -7.60 -13.07 -0.11
N PHE A 38 -6.79 -12.67 0.86
CA PHE A 38 -6.63 -11.28 1.29
C PHE A 38 -5.17 -10.83 1.25
N VAL A 39 -4.95 -9.55 0.95
CA VAL A 39 -3.63 -8.90 0.92
C VAL A 39 -3.72 -7.59 1.71
N THR A 40 -2.85 -7.43 2.70
CA THR A 40 -2.72 -6.18 3.44
C THR A 40 -1.79 -5.22 2.69
N VAL A 41 -2.26 -3.99 2.41
CA VAL A 41 -1.57 -2.99 1.60
C VAL A 41 -1.45 -1.68 2.37
N ILE A 42 -0.27 -1.05 2.32
CA ILE A 42 -0.05 0.32 2.80
C ILE A 42 -0.07 1.25 1.57
N ALA A 43 -1.06 2.14 1.50
CA ALA A 43 -1.26 3.03 0.34
C ALA A 43 -1.83 4.40 0.76
N LYS A 44 -1.70 5.41 -0.10
CA LYS A 44 -2.24 6.75 0.15
C LYS A 44 -3.78 6.81 0.19
N ASP A 45 -4.42 6.02 -0.68
CA ASP A 45 -5.87 5.98 -0.89
C ASP A 45 -6.30 4.58 -1.38
N GLU A 46 -7.60 4.31 -1.32
CA GLU A 46 -8.21 3.03 -1.69
C GLU A 46 -7.84 2.61 -3.11
N ALA A 47 -7.87 3.53 -4.08
CA ALA A 47 -7.51 3.24 -5.47
C ALA A 47 -6.04 2.82 -5.64
N ALA A 48 -5.12 3.39 -4.86
CA ALA A 48 -3.72 2.93 -4.84
C ALA A 48 -3.57 1.57 -4.12
N ALA A 49 -4.41 1.27 -3.13
CA ALA A 49 -4.43 -0.03 -2.47
C ALA A 49 -4.95 -1.12 -3.42
N GLU A 50 -6.06 -0.86 -4.09
CA GLU A 50 -6.70 -1.73 -5.09
C GLU A 50 -5.74 -2.06 -6.24
N ALA A 51 -5.09 -1.04 -6.82
CA ALA A 51 -4.13 -1.24 -7.92
C ALA A 51 -2.93 -2.10 -7.49
N ALA A 52 -2.38 -1.87 -6.30
CA ALA A 52 -1.26 -2.65 -5.76
C ALA A 52 -1.67 -4.09 -5.42
N ALA A 53 -2.87 -4.29 -4.87
CA ALA A 53 -3.44 -5.60 -4.60
C ALA A 53 -3.75 -6.37 -5.90
N SER A 54 -4.32 -5.71 -6.92
CA SER A 54 -4.58 -6.27 -8.24
C SER A 54 -3.29 -6.81 -8.87
N GLU A 55 -2.19 -6.04 -8.83
CA GLU A 55 -0.89 -6.55 -9.27
C GLU A 55 -0.41 -7.77 -8.48
N ALA A 56 -0.63 -7.82 -7.17
CA ALA A 56 -0.25 -8.95 -6.33
C ALA A 56 -1.09 -10.21 -6.66
N PHE A 57 -2.41 -10.09 -6.75
CA PHE A 57 -3.32 -11.17 -7.14
C PHE A 57 -3.04 -11.66 -8.56
N LYS A 58 -2.74 -10.77 -9.51
CA LYS A 58 -2.37 -11.13 -10.88
C LYS A 58 -1.03 -11.88 -10.97
N LYS A 59 -0.05 -11.51 -10.13
CA LYS A 59 1.22 -12.26 -9.98
C LYS A 59 0.98 -13.63 -9.34
N HIS A 60 0.11 -13.73 -8.34
CA HIS A 60 -0.28 -15.01 -7.71
C HIS A 60 -1.00 -15.93 -8.71
N ALA A 61 -1.91 -15.38 -9.53
CA ALA A 61 -2.65 -16.12 -10.53
C ALA A 61 -1.79 -16.63 -11.70
N PHE A 62 -0.62 -16.03 -11.94
CA PHE A 62 0.25 -16.39 -13.05
C PHE A 62 1.23 -17.52 -12.68
N TYR A 63 0.92 -18.74 -13.11
CA TYR A 63 1.73 -19.93 -12.83
C TYR A 63 2.13 -20.64 -14.14
N ARG A 64 3.41 -21.00 -14.26
CA ARG A 64 4.00 -21.71 -15.42
C ARG A 64 3.65 -21.14 -16.81
N GLY A 65 3.49 -19.82 -16.91
CA GLY A 65 3.24 -19.14 -18.19
C GLY A 65 1.76 -18.91 -18.53
N SER A 66 0.84 -19.26 -17.64
CA SER A 66 -0.61 -19.09 -17.81
C SER A 66 -1.27 -18.54 -16.55
N TYR A 67 -2.35 -17.78 -16.71
CA TYR A 67 -3.24 -17.44 -15.59
C TYR A 67 -4.09 -18.66 -15.22
N GLN A 68 -4.11 -19.04 -13.94
CA GLN A 68 -4.89 -20.18 -13.42
C GLN A 68 -6.30 -19.79 -12.97
N TYR A 69 -6.55 -18.50 -12.79
CA TYR A 69 -7.84 -17.95 -12.36
C TYR A 69 -8.42 -17.04 -13.45
N PRO A 70 -9.76 -16.87 -13.49
CA PRO A 70 -10.41 -15.87 -14.32
C PRO A 70 -9.99 -14.43 -13.94
N GLU A 71 -10.29 -13.46 -14.81
CA GLU A 71 -9.78 -12.08 -14.70
C GLU A 71 -10.37 -11.31 -13.51
N ASP A 72 -11.62 -11.64 -13.15
CA ASP A 72 -12.30 -11.18 -11.92
C ASP A 72 -11.47 -11.43 -10.64
N TYR A 73 -10.67 -12.50 -10.58
CA TYR A 73 -9.79 -12.82 -9.44
C TYR A 73 -8.86 -11.67 -9.02
N TRP A 74 -8.49 -10.77 -9.95
CA TRP A 74 -7.66 -9.60 -9.68
C TRP A 74 -8.30 -8.26 -10.10
N THR A 75 -9.56 -8.25 -10.57
CA THR A 75 -10.30 -7.02 -10.91
C THR A 75 -11.56 -6.79 -10.09
N ASP A 76 -12.11 -7.82 -9.44
CA ASP A 76 -13.25 -7.72 -8.53
C ASP A 76 -12.74 -7.87 -7.08
N LEU A 77 -12.34 -6.73 -6.52
CA LEU A 77 -11.61 -6.62 -5.26
C LEU A 77 -12.36 -5.75 -4.25
N GLU A 78 -12.54 -6.26 -3.03
CA GLU A 78 -13.13 -5.52 -1.93
C GLU A 78 -12.03 -4.87 -1.08
N VAL A 79 -11.99 -3.53 -1.05
CA VAL A 79 -10.99 -2.76 -0.29
C VAL A 79 -11.56 -2.33 1.05
N ASN A 80 -11.02 -2.89 2.14
CA ASN A 80 -11.40 -2.57 3.51
C ASN A 80 -10.33 -1.68 4.17
N PHE A 81 -10.70 -0.48 4.63
CA PHE A 81 -9.81 0.37 5.42
C PHE A 81 -9.67 -0.18 6.85
N LEU A 82 -8.44 -0.37 7.32
CA LEU A 82 -8.15 -0.85 8.68
C LEU A 82 -7.74 0.28 9.63
N SER A 83 -6.77 1.12 9.22
CA SER A 83 -6.20 2.18 10.05
C SER A 83 -5.42 3.18 9.20
N ASP A 84 -5.23 4.41 9.71
CA ASP A 84 -4.14 5.27 9.21
C ASP A 84 -2.80 4.61 9.64
N ALA A 85 -1.81 4.56 8.74
CA ALA A 85 -0.51 3.94 8.98
C ALA A 85 0.49 4.88 9.68
N SER A 86 0.09 6.13 9.96
CA SER A 86 0.81 7.04 10.86
C SER A 86 0.58 6.74 12.35
N VAL A 87 -0.37 5.85 12.69
CA VAL A 87 -0.48 5.24 14.03
C VAL A 87 -0.01 3.78 14.01
N PRO A 88 0.64 3.27 15.08
CA PRO A 88 1.06 1.88 15.15
C PRO A 88 -0.14 0.92 15.13
N PHE A 89 -0.23 0.10 14.08
CA PHE A 89 -1.19 -1.00 13.99
C PHE A 89 -0.60 -2.29 14.57
N VAL A 90 -1.38 -3.01 15.35
CA VAL A 90 -1.08 -4.34 15.88
C VAL A 90 -2.28 -5.23 15.54
N SER A 91 -2.06 -6.33 14.82
CA SER A 91 -3.11 -7.31 14.55
C SER A 91 -3.46 -8.08 15.83
N GLU A 92 -4.68 -8.62 15.90
CA GLU A 92 -5.03 -9.60 16.93
C GLU A 92 -4.13 -10.86 16.81
N VAL A 93 -3.97 -11.57 17.93
CA VAL A 93 -3.20 -12.82 17.98
C VAL A 93 -4.13 -13.96 17.59
N ASP A 94 -3.94 -14.50 16.40
CA ASP A 94 -4.67 -15.66 15.89
C ASP A 94 -3.91 -16.95 16.21
N GLU A 95 -4.55 -17.88 16.91
CA GLU A 95 -4.01 -19.22 17.20
C GLU A 95 -4.44 -20.17 16.08
N GLY A 96 -3.67 -20.21 14.99
CA GLY A 96 -4.00 -21.02 13.81
C GLY A 96 -4.19 -22.51 14.10
N GLU A 97 -5.35 -23.04 13.69
CA GLU A 97 -5.74 -24.47 13.77
C GLU A 97 -4.90 -25.40 12.87
#